data_AF-A0A0V0ZJX8-F1
#
_entry.id   AF-A0A0V0ZJX8-F1
#
_cell.length_a   1.000
_cell.length_b   1.000
_cell.length_c   1.000
_cell.angle_alpha   90.00
_cell.angle_beta   90.00
_cell.angle_gamma   90.00
#
_symmetry.space_group_name_H-M   'P 1'
#
loop_
_entity.id
_entity.type
_entity.pdbx_description
1 polymer ?
#
loop_
_entity_poly.entity_id
_entity_poly.type
_entity_poly.pdbx_seq_one_letter_code
_entity_poly.pdbx_strand_id
1 'polypeptide(L)'
;MALWRISSLCFRSRCGLVMQNAFFSSQDRYVIILPEIPDATAQTNSLLSVVHGNDLPPFDKLSTRESADACAKLALEFEAWMEEHGSSFNSENDVCNFENVIDKVEMHLAPMQFAWNTFRHLAGVRSFDPNLMARFKGLQNLVTRARIHRLNNHRFFTAVMDLSHDKNLNSVQSILIAKYIREMQLNGLGLSDKNCKWLEEYRRRIYDAVFKFRLKQVAVKRLSEQVEMMQPLAARQDALRSPLKPWDLDYYARKLAEHDYDIDFGQTAEYFPYMQFLSNVFELIKRLFDITFTLVSGEAAVWDKEVQLFEVTNENARSSIVGHTPIVYLNLNLSSESLKTGVPAFLHWDHLVQFFREIGKSMQILLSQANYSELASGDGIERDCIMIYSFFFEHLFMRPDCLADLSKHYRTNEKLSKNESANFIHAIREMQIPALVQNILLSEFDFLIHKSSMKFWFDIYRELSRQYFPYGWEKGDYLPCNSSIVVDEQIASSYYRQLISDIIACDLINDIGENTQLNSAEFVNFCKKFKNCYLLADGSMKQLEMYRSFAKRESPSVNAFLNLRRLMMVFIQ
;
A
#
# COMPACT_ATOMS: atom_id res chain seq x y z
N MET A 1 19.84 -32.70 -7.84
CA MET A 1 20.98 -31.76 -7.75
C MET A 1 20.58 -30.60 -6.83
N ALA A 2 20.69 -30.77 -5.52
CA ALA A 2 20.44 -29.71 -4.55
C ALA A 2 21.78 -29.04 -4.18
N LEU A 3 21.96 -27.79 -4.60
CA LEU A 3 23.14 -26.98 -4.28
C LEU A 3 22.87 -26.21 -2.98
N TRP A 4 23.35 -26.74 -1.86
CA TRP A 4 23.42 -26.00 -0.59
C TRP A 4 24.65 -25.08 -0.64
N ARG A 5 24.43 -23.76 -0.53
CA ARG A 5 25.52 -22.78 -0.38
C ARG A 5 26.07 -22.83 1.06
N ILE A 6 27.32 -23.26 1.20
CA ILE A 6 28.10 -23.16 2.44
C ILE A 6 28.74 -21.77 2.46
N SER A 7 28.44 -20.94 3.47
CA SER A 7 29.22 -19.76 3.81
C SER A 7 30.10 -20.06 5.03
N SER A 8 31.42 -19.93 4.88
CA SER A 8 32.38 -20.11 5.97
C SER A 8 32.74 -18.77 6.62
N LEU A 9 32.54 -18.64 7.94
CA LEU A 9 33.20 -17.59 8.73
C LEU A 9 34.64 -18.04 9.03
N CYS A 10 35.62 -17.42 8.38
CA CYS A 10 37.03 -17.62 8.72
C CYS A 10 37.48 -16.53 9.71
N PHE A 11 37.69 -16.89 10.97
CA PHE A 11 38.42 -16.05 11.92
C PHE A 11 39.92 -16.11 11.58
N ARG A 12 40.46 -15.06 10.94
CA ARG A 12 41.91 -14.85 10.87
C ARG A 12 42.36 -14.03 12.09
N SER A 13 42.69 -14.70 13.18
CA SER A 13 43.51 -14.11 14.23
C SER A 13 44.99 -14.18 13.82
N ARG A 14 45.62 -13.01 13.64
CA ARG A 14 47.08 -12.90 13.61
C ARG A 14 47.59 -12.99 15.04
N CYS A 15 48.34 -14.04 15.40
CA CYS A 15 49.30 -14.01 16.51
C CYS A 15 50.34 -15.14 16.37
N GLY A 16 51.62 -14.73 16.42
CA GLY A 16 52.68 -15.35 17.23
C GLY A 16 53.06 -16.81 17.00
N LEU A 17 54.24 -17.01 16.43
CA LEU A 17 55.04 -18.23 16.50
C LEU A 17 55.15 -18.78 17.94
N VAL A 18 54.62 -19.97 18.19
CA VAL A 18 55.16 -20.94 19.15
C VAL A 18 54.99 -22.34 18.54
N MET A 19 56.10 -22.98 18.20
CA MET A 19 56.14 -24.41 17.90
C MET A 19 55.98 -25.21 19.20
N GLN A 20 54.90 -25.99 19.31
CA GLN A 20 54.89 -27.18 20.15
C GLN A 20 54.33 -28.34 19.34
N ASN A 21 55.17 -29.35 19.16
CA ASN A 21 54.80 -30.64 18.61
C ASN A 21 53.78 -31.31 19.54
N ALA A 22 52.52 -31.33 19.12
CA ALA A 22 51.51 -32.20 19.66
C ALA A 22 50.87 -32.94 18.48
N PHE A 23 51.04 -34.26 18.45
CA PHE A 23 50.27 -35.17 17.61
C PHE A 23 48.80 -35.10 18.05
N PHE A 24 48.05 -34.15 17.49
CA PHE A 24 46.60 -34.22 17.49
C PHE A 24 46.18 -34.87 16.17
N SER A 25 45.53 -36.01 16.26
CA SER A 25 44.69 -36.49 15.17
C SER A 25 43.68 -35.40 14.86
N SER A 26 43.79 -34.76 13.69
CA SER A 26 42.75 -33.87 13.16
C SER A 26 41.52 -34.72 12.86
N GLN A 27 40.71 -34.99 13.87
CA GLN A 27 39.32 -35.32 13.61
C GLN A 27 38.69 -34.02 13.15
N ASP A 28 38.37 -33.94 11.86
CA ASP A 28 37.58 -32.86 11.30
C ASP A 28 36.25 -32.81 12.08
N ARG A 29 36.11 -31.81 12.94
CA ARG A 29 34.88 -31.58 13.69
C ARG A 29 33.94 -30.74 12.83
N TYR A 30 32.96 -31.40 12.26
CA TYR A 30 31.85 -30.72 11.58
C TYR A 30 30.80 -30.35 12.63
N VAL A 31 30.58 -29.05 12.84
CA VAL A 31 29.48 -28.53 13.65
C VAL A 31 28.35 -28.19 12.70
N ILE A 32 27.25 -28.96 12.77
CA ILE A 32 26.01 -28.66 12.06
C ILE A 32 25.11 -27.92 13.04
N ILE A 33 24.83 -26.64 12.75
CA ILE A 33 23.82 -25.87 13.47
C ILE A 33 22.55 -25.98 12.63
N LEU A 34 21.59 -26.76 13.12
CA LEU A 34 20.26 -26.84 12.53
C LEU A 34 19.42 -25.65 13.02
N PRO A 35 18.47 -25.14 12.21
CA PRO A 35 17.50 -24.18 12.70
C PRO A 35 16.70 -24.82 13.85
N GLU A 36 16.65 -24.14 14.99
CA GLU A 36 15.81 -24.54 16.11
C GLU A 36 14.34 -24.36 15.70
N ILE A 37 13.56 -25.44 15.73
CA ILE A 37 12.11 -25.37 15.60
C ILE A 37 11.60 -24.96 16.99
N PRO A 38 10.86 -23.85 17.12
CA PRO A 38 10.34 -23.47 18.42
C PRO A 38 9.38 -24.53 18.98
N ASP A 39 9.59 -24.95 20.24
CA ASP A 39 8.72 -25.88 20.98
C ASP A 39 7.37 -25.26 21.40
N ALA A 40 7.03 -24.09 20.85
CA ALA A 40 5.82 -23.36 21.15
C ALA A 40 4.57 -24.15 20.73
N THR A 41 3.56 -24.21 21.60
CA THR A 41 2.25 -24.81 21.32
C THR A 41 1.12 -23.78 21.52
N ALA A 42 -0.10 -24.12 21.11
CA ALA A 42 -1.28 -23.28 21.40
C ALA A 42 -1.54 -23.08 22.90
N GLN A 43 -1.01 -23.96 23.77
CA GLN A 43 -1.11 -23.80 25.23
C GLN A 43 -0.04 -22.86 25.80
N THR A 44 1.12 -22.75 25.14
CA THR A 44 2.28 -22.00 25.65
C THR A 44 2.54 -20.70 24.90
N ASN A 45 1.82 -20.43 23.80
CA ASN A 45 1.99 -19.26 22.96
C ASN A 45 0.63 -18.67 22.60
N SER A 46 0.38 -17.45 23.08
CA SER A 46 -0.89 -16.74 22.90
C SER A 46 -1.24 -16.45 21.44
N LEU A 47 -0.25 -16.32 20.54
CA LEU A 47 -0.53 -16.11 19.11
C LEU A 47 -1.01 -17.42 18.47
N LEU A 48 -0.34 -18.54 18.78
CA LEU A 48 -0.73 -19.86 18.26
C LEU A 48 -2.12 -20.32 18.74
N SER A 49 -2.62 -19.81 19.87
CA SER A 49 -3.97 -20.13 20.33
C SER A 49 -5.07 -19.49 19.49
N VAL A 50 -4.78 -18.39 18.79
CA VAL A 50 -5.79 -17.62 18.03
C VAL A 50 -5.63 -17.72 16.51
N VAL A 51 -4.49 -18.19 16.00
CA VAL A 51 -4.20 -18.22 14.55
C VAL A 51 -5.13 -19.11 13.72
N HIS A 52 -5.85 -20.04 14.34
CA HIS A 52 -6.88 -20.87 13.69
C HIS A 52 -8.30 -20.43 14.06
N GLY A 53 -8.42 -19.42 14.91
CA GLY A 53 -9.68 -18.87 15.40
C GLY A 53 -10.10 -17.60 14.65
N ASN A 54 -11.29 -17.12 14.99
CA ASN A 54 -11.83 -15.85 14.49
C ASN A 54 -11.57 -14.68 15.47
N ASP A 55 -10.60 -14.87 16.36
CA ASP A 55 -10.29 -13.96 17.46
C ASP A 55 -9.30 -12.87 17.03
N LEU A 56 -9.33 -11.75 17.74
CA LEU A 56 -8.37 -10.67 17.55
C LEU A 56 -6.98 -11.07 18.08
N PRO A 57 -5.89 -10.53 17.51
CA PRO A 57 -4.56 -10.77 18.05
C PRO A 57 -4.43 -10.28 19.51
N PRO A 58 -3.86 -11.08 20.42
CA PRO A 58 -3.80 -10.75 21.85
C PRO A 58 -2.64 -9.79 22.17
N PHE A 59 -2.63 -8.58 21.60
CA PHE A 59 -1.49 -7.65 21.65
C PHE A 59 -1.05 -7.26 23.08
N ASP A 60 -1.96 -7.31 24.04
CA ASP A 60 -1.71 -7.05 25.46
C ASP A 60 -0.77 -8.09 26.10
N LYS A 61 -0.81 -9.34 25.59
CA LYS A 61 -0.04 -10.48 26.10
C LYS A 61 1.20 -10.80 25.26
N LEU A 62 1.24 -10.35 24.01
CA LEU A 62 2.28 -10.74 23.06
C LEU A 62 3.65 -10.13 23.39
N SER A 63 4.60 -11.00 23.73
CA SER A 63 6.03 -10.67 23.76
C SER A 63 6.68 -10.76 22.38
N THR A 64 7.83 -10.11 22.21
CA THR A 64 8.68 -10.23 21.01
C THR A 64 9.07 -11.70 20.75
N ARG A 65 9.32 -12.47 21.80
CA ARG A 65 9.70 -13.88 21.70
C ARG A 65 8.53 -14.74 21.21
N GLU A 66 7.36 -14.65 21.86
CA GLU A 66 6.18 -15.43 21.43
C GLU A 66 5.79 -15.12 19.98
N SER A 67 5.81 -13.85 19.60
CA SER A 67 5.50 -13.43 18.23
C SER A 67 6.48 -14.04 17.22
N ALA A 68 7.78 -13.99 17.53
CA ALA A 68 8.83 -14.54 16.69
C ALA A 68 8.74 -16.08 16.58
N ASP A 69 8.57 -16.77 17.71
CA ASP A 69 8.51 -18.23 17.80
C ASP A 69 7.29 -18.77 17.03
N ALA A 70 6.13 -18.13 17.16
CA ALA A 70 4.92 -18.49 16.41
C ALA A 70 5.12 -18.33 14.90
N CYS A 71 5.67 -17.20 14.46
CA CYS A 71 5.93 -16.95 13.03
C CYS A 71 6.93 -17.96 12.44
N ALA A 72 8.00 -18.24 13.17
CA ALA A 72 9.02 -19.20 12.73
C ALA A 72 8.45 -20.62 12.61
N LYS A 73 7.72 -21.06 13.63
CA LYS A 73 7.06 -22.37 13.66
C LYS A 73 6.10 -22.54 12.49
N LEU A 74 5.15 -21.62 12.33
CA LEU A 74 4.15 -21.69 11.25
C LEU A 74 4.78 -21.65 9.85
N ALA A 75 5.85 -20.87 9.67
CA ALA A 75 6.56 -20.84 8.39
C ALA A 75 7.26 -22.17 8.06
N LEU A 76 7.90 -22.80 9.05
CA LEU A 76 8.56 -24.10 8.88
C LEU A 76 7.54 -25.23 8.68
N GLU A 77 6.45 -25.21 9.44
CA GLU A 77 5.35 -26.18 9.31
C GLU A 77 4.67 -26.06 7.95
N PHE A 78 4.40 -24.84 7.47
CA PHE A 78 3.84 -24.61 6.14
C PHE A 78 4.76 -25.12 5.02
N GLU A 79 6.07 -24.82 5.12
CA GLU A 79 7.05 -25.29 4.12
C GLU A 79 7.13 -26.82 4.06
N ALA A 80 7.19 -27.48 5.23
CA ALA A 80 7.19 -28.94 5.32
C ALA A 80 5.90 -29.55 4.78
N TRP A 81 4.75 -29.00 5.20
CA TRP A 81 3.44 -29.43 4.75
C TRP A 81 3.28 -29.29 3.23
N MET A 82 3.77 -28.21 2.62
CA MET A 82 3.72 -28.02 1.16
C MET A 82 4.50 -29.12 0.40
N GLU A 83 5.59 -29.64 0.96
CA GLU A 83 6.37 -30.72 0.34
C GLU A 83 5.63 -32.07 0.41
N GLU A 84 5.02 -32.36 1.56
CA GLU A 84 4.18 -33.54 1.75
C GLU A 84 2.94 -33.48 0.84
N HIS A 85 2.29 -32.32 0.80
CA HIS A 85 1.11 -32.09 -0.02
C HIS A 85 1.42 -32.23 -1.52
N GLY A 86 2.51 -31.61 -1.99
CA GLY A 86 2.97 -31.79 -3.37
C GLY A 86 3.27 -33.24 -3.71
N SER A 87 3.69 -34.05 -2.73
CA SER A 87 3.96 -35.48 -2.91
C SER A 87 2.69 -36.35 -3.01
N SER A 88 1.54 -35.89 -2.50
CA SER A 88 0.31 -36.68 -2.49
C SER A 88 -0.38 -36.75 -3.86
N PHE A 89 -0.18 -35.75 -4.73
CA PHE A 89 -0.83 -35.62 -6.05
C PHE A 89 -0.53 -36.75 -7.05
N ASN A 90 0.46 -37.61 -6.79
CA ASN A 90 0.81 -38.75 -7.64
C ASN A 90 0.36 -40.11 -7.06
N SER A 91 -0.40 -40.11 -5.97
CA SER A 91 -0.91 -41.35 -5.36
C SER A 91 -2.22 -41.77 -6.04
N GLU A 92 -2.41 -43.08 -6.29
CA GLU A 92 -3.57 -43.65 -6.99
C GLU A 92 -4.94 -43.34 -6.34
N ASN A 93 -4.94 -42.78 -5.12
CA ASN A 93 -6.14 -42.56 -4.30
C ASN A 93 -6.54 -41.09 -4.11
N ASP A 94 -5.72 -40.11 -4.54
CA ASP A 94 -6.04 -38.68 -4.32
C ASP A 94 -6.69 -38.05 -5.55
N VAL A 95 -7.90 -37.52 -5.40
CA VAL A 95 -8.60 -36.79 -6.47
C VAL A 95 -8.04 -35.37 -6.54
N CYS A 96 -7.38 -35.05 -7.65
CA CYS A 96 -6.92 -33.69 -7.96
C CYS A 96 -8.12 -32.81 -8.35
N ASN A 97 -8.68 -32.12 -7.36
CA ASN A 97 -9.76 -31.14 -7.52
C ASN A 97 -9.39 -29.82 -6.81
N PHE A 98 -10.17 -28.77 -7.04
CA PHE A 98 -9.88 -27.44 -6.48
C PHE A 98 -9.77 -27.46 -4.94
N GLU A 99 -10.66 -28.18 -4.26
CA GLU A 99 -10.70 -28.28 -2.79
C GLU A 99 -9.41 -28.91 -2.24
N ASN A 100 -8.97 -30.00 -2.85
CA ASN A 100 -7.78 -30.71 -2.39
C ASN A 100 -6.48 -29.99 -2.73
N VAL A 101 -6.44 -29.17 -3.78
CA VAL A 101 -5.21 -28.54 -4.26
C VAL A 101 -5.08 -27.09 -3.79
N ILE A 102 -6.14 -26.28 -3.93
CA ILE A 102 -6.10 -24.85 -3.63
C ILE A 102 -6.64 -24.56 -2.23
N ASP A 103 -7.82 -25.07 -1.87
CA ASP A 103 -8.42 -24.74 -0.57
C ASP A 103 -7.53 -25.21 0.59
N LYS A 104 -6.94 -26.40 0.48
CA LYS A 104 -5.96 -26.88 1.47
C LYS A 104 -4.76 -25.96 1.61
N VAL A 105 -4.23 -25.41 0.51
CA VAL A 105 -3.09 -24.47 0.56
C VAL A 105 -3.49 -23.17 1.24
N GLU A 106 -4.65 -22.61 0.90
CA GLU A 106 -5.18 -21.39 1.54
C GLU A 106 -5.38 -21.59 3.05
N MET A 107 -5.94 -22.74 3.46
CA MET A 107 -6.17 -23.06 4.88
C MET A 107 -4.88 -23.16 5.70
N HIS A 108 -3.77 -23.63 5.11
CA HIS A 108 -2.48 -23.70 5.81
C HIS A 108 -1.68 -22.39 5.70
N LEU A 109 -1.92 -21.59 4.66
CA LEU A 109 -1.29 -20.31 4.45
C LEU A 109 -1.85 -19.22 5.38
N ALA A 110 -3.16 -19.20 5.60
CA ALA A 110 -3.84 -18.14 6.36
C ALA A 110 -3.32 -17.98 7.81
N PRO A 111 -3.11 -19.05 8.62
CA PRO A 111 -2.54 -18.93 9.97
C PRO A 111 -1.14 -18.32 9.98
N MET A 112 -0.28 -18.73 9.03
CA MET A 112 1.07 -18.18 8.89
C MET A 112 1.01 -16.68 8.54
N GLN A 113 0.14 -16.29 7.61
CA GLN A 113 -0.06 -14.88 7.25
C GLN A 113 -0.61 -14.07 8.42
N PHE A 114 -1.58 -14.59 9.16
CA PHE A 114 -2.14 -13.95 10.35
C PHE A 114 -1.07 -13.68 11.41
N ALA A 115 -0.26 -14.69 11.75
CA ALA A 115 0.84 -14.53 12.69
C ALA A 115 1.87 -13.50 12.21
N TRP A 116 2.27 -13.60 10.94
CA TRP A 116 3.26 -12.69 10.36
C TRP A 116 2.76 -11.25 10.27
N ASN A 117 1.50 -11.05 9.89
CA ASN A 117 0.88 -9.72 9.81
C ASN A 117 0.75 -9.10 11.21
N THR A 118 0.42 -9.89 12.23
CA THR A 118 0.41 -9.48 13.64
C THR A 118 1.79 -9.02 14.09
N PHE A 119 2.84 -9.82 13.82
CA PHE A 119 4.20 -9.49 14.22
C PHE A 119 4.75 -8.28 13.43
N ARG A 120 4.44 -8.19 12.14
CA ARG A 120 4.77 -7.02 11.29
C ARG A 120 4.11 -5.75 11.83
N HIS A 121 2.85 -5.82 12.24
CA HIS A 121 2.15 -4.68 12.83
C HIS A 121 2.85 -4.22 14.11
N LEU A 122 3.15 -5.14 15.04
CA LEU A 122 3.93 -4.86 16.25
C LEU A 122 5.29 -4.21 15.92
N ALA A 123 5.99 -4.71 14.89
CA ALA A 123 7.25 -4.14 14.45
C ALA A 123 7.12 -2.72 13.88
N GLY A 124 6.01 -2.40 13.22
CA GLY A 124 5.72 -1.05 12.75
C GLY A 124 5.51 -0.07 13.91
N VAL A 125 4.63 -0.42 14.85
CA VAL A 125 4.25 0.46 15.97
C VAL A 125 5.30 0.53 17.09
N ARG A 126 6.18 -0.47 17.19
CA ARG A 126 7.32 -0.53 18.14
C ARG A 126 8.68 -0.55 17.42
N SER A 127 8.79 0.17 16.30
CA SER A 127 9.99 0.20 15.45
C SER A 127 11.26 0.68 16.16
N PHE A 128 11.13 1.35 17.31
CA PHE A 128 12.22 1.78 18.18
C PHE A 128 12.80 0.67 19.06
N ASP A 129 12.18 -0.51 19.17
CA ASP A 129 12.74 -1.66 19.88
C ASP A 129 13.76 -2.40 18.99
N PRO A 130 15.08 -2.32 19.28
CA PRO A 130 16.10 -2.93 18.44
C PRO A 130 16.06 -4.47 18.49
N ASN A 131 15.64 -5.07 19.60
CA ASN A 131 15.55 -6.53 19.72
C ASN A 131 14.42 -7.08 18.86
N LEU A 132 13.27 -6.40 18.89
CA LEU A 132 12.14 -6.72 18.04
C LEU A 132 12.52 -6.58 16.56
N MET A 133 13.11 -5.44 16.17
CA MET A 133 13.48 -5.21 14.77
C MET A 133 14.53 -6.18 14.24
N ALA A 134 15.50 -6.58 15.07
CA ALA A 134 16.48 -7.60 14.69
C ALA A 134 15.83 -8.96 14.43
N ARG A 135 14.90 -9.38 15.30
CA ARG A 135 14.12 -10.62 15.14
C ARG A 135 13.21 -10.57 13.91
N PHE A 136 12.50 -9.45 13.73
CA PHE A 136 11.64 -9.22 12.56
C PHE A 136 12.41 -9.37 11.25
N LYS A 137 13.57 -8.69 11.12
CA LYS A 137 14.42 -8.80 9.92
C LYS A 137 14.94 -10.22 9.69
N GLY A 138 15.32 -10.92 10.76
CA GLY A 138 15.76 -12.33 10.67
C GLY A 138 14.67 -13.26 10.15
N LEU A 139 13.43 -13.08 10.62
CA LEU A 139 12.29 -13.92 10.25
C LEU A 139 11.67 -13.55 8.89
N GLN A 140 11.82 -12.31 8.43
CA GLN A 140 11.28 -11.87 7.15
C GLN A 140 11.74 -12.78 6.00
N ASN A 141 13.01 -13.17 5.99
CA ASN A 141 13.55 -14.08 4.97
C ASN A 141 12.95 -15.48 5.07
N LEU A 142 12.77 -15.99 6.28
CA LEU A 142 12.18 -17.30 6.54
C LEU A 142 10.74 -17.36 6.04
N VAL A 143 9.90 -16.41 6.45
CA VAL A 143 8.49 -16.34 6.06
C VAL A 143 8.35 -16.10 4.56
N THR A 144 9.18 -15.22 3.99
CA THR A 144 9.17 -14.97 2.54
C THR A 144 9.55 -16.23 1.76
N ARG A 145 10.57 -16.97 2.21
CA ARG A 145 10.95 -18.25 1.62
C ARG A 145 9.83 -19.29 1.72
N ALA A 146 9.25 -19.49 2.91
CA ALA A 146 8.15 -20.43 3.12
C ALA A 146 6.96 -20.09 2.21
N ARG A 147 6.61 -18.80 2.09
CA ARG A 147 5.59 -18.33 1.16
C ARG A 147 5.96 -18.66 -0.28
N ILE A 148 7.15 -18.28 -0.75
CA ILE A 148 7.60 -18.52 -2.14
C ILE A 148 7.75 -20.02 -2.45
N HIS A 149 7.99 -20.87 -1.45
CA HIS A 149 8.17 -22.32 -1.63
C HIS A 149 7.04 -22.95 -2.46
N ARG A 150 5.77 -22.59 -2.18
CA ARG A 150 4.62 -23.06 -2.96
C ARG A 150 4.71 -22.69 -4.44
N LEU A 151 5.21 -21.49 -4.74
CA LEU A 151 5.32 -20.98 -6.11
C LEU A 151 6.47 -21.63 -6.91
N ASN A 152 7.37 -22.34 -6.22
CA ASN A 152 8.48 -23.09 -6.82
C ASN A 152 8.26 -24.61 -6.81
N ASN A 153 7.16 -25.10 -6.24
CA ASN A 153 6.88 -26.53 -6.16
C ASN A 153 6.35 -27.06 -7.50
N HIS A 154 7.17 -27.86 -8.20
CA HIS A 154 6.83 -28.40 -9.51
C HIS A 154 5.59 -29.29 -9.53
N ARG A 155 5.39 -30.12 -8.50
CA ARG A 155 4.24 -31.04 -8.44
C ARG A 155 2.95 -30.28 -8.24
N PHE A 156 2.98 -29.28 -7.34
CA PHE A 156 1.88 -28.36 -7.16
C PHE A 156 1.60 -27.57 -8.44
N PHE A 157 2.63 -27.06 -9.15
CA PHE A 157 2.44 -26.38 -10.43
C PHE A 157 1.74 -27.28 -11.47
N THR A 158 2.12 -28.55 -11.58
CA THR A 158 1.43 -29.50 -12.48
C THR A 158 -0.05 -29.65 -12.09
N ALA A 159 -0.35 -29.86 -10.80
CA ALA A 159 -1.73 -29.96 -10.33
C ALA A 159 -2.56 -28.70 -10.64
N VAL A 160 -2.00 -27.50 -10.42
CA VAL A 160 -2.66 -26.23 -10.75
C VAL A 160 -2.86 -26.07 -12.27
N MET A 161 -1.90 -26.50 -13.09
CA MET A 161 -2.04 -26.51 -14.54
C MET A 161 -3.15 -27.47 -15.00
N ASP A 162 -3.27 -28.65 -14.40
CA ASP A 162 -4.34 -29.60 -14.71
C ASP A 162 -5.71 -29.01 -14.36
N LEU A 163 -5.83 -28.39 -13.18
CA LEU A 163 -7.05 -27.69 -12.75
C LEU A 163 -7.46 -26.54 -13.68
N SER A 164 -6.51 -25.88 -14.35
CA SER A 164 -6.84 -24.79 -15.29
C SER A 164 -7.67 -25.25 -16.50
N HIS A 165 -7.74 -26.57 -16.75
CA HIS A 165 -8.57 -27.16 -17.80
C HIS A 165 -9.95 -27.62 -17.29
N ASP A 166 -10.21 -27.54 -15.98
CA ASP A 166 -11.50 -27.89 -15.40
C ASP A 166 -12.56 -26.83 -15.77
N LYS A 167 -13.63 -27.29 -16.41
CA LYS A 167 -14.73 -26.44 -16.87
C LYS A 167 -15.75 -26.12 -15.77
N ASN A 168 -15.64 -26.77 -14.62
CA ASN A 168 -16.57 -26.60 -13.50
C ASN A 168 -16.16 -25.48 -12.53
N LEU A 169 -14.98 -24.87 -12.73
CA LEU A 169 -14.52 -23.76 -11.91
C LEU A 169 -15.44 -22.54 -12.05
N ASN A 170 -15.78 -21.92 -10.93
CA ASN A 170 -16.46 -20.63 -10.96
C ASN A 170 -15.50 -19.50 -11.35
N SER A 171 -16.03 -18.28 -11.53
CA SER A 171 -15.23 -17.13 -12.00
C SER A 171 -14.08 -16.78 -11.06
N VAL A 172 -14.31 -16.81 -9.73
CA VAL A 172 -13.31 -16.48 -8.71
C VAL A 172 -12.23 -17.55 -8.67
N GLN A 173 -12.60 -18.83 -8.70
CA GLN A 173 -11.67 -19.95 -8.77
C GLN A 173 -10.79 -19.87 -10.03
N SER A 174 -11.38 -19.54 -11.17
CA SER A 174 -10.65 -19.36 -12.43
C SER A 174 -9.63 -18.22 -12.34
N ILE A 175 -9.99 -17.10 -11.69
CA ILE A 175 -9.07 -15.98 -11.45
C ILE A 175 -7.92 -16.40 -10.54
N LEU A 176 -8.21 -17.11 -9.45
CA LEU A 176 -7.21 -17.59 -8.51
C LEU A 176 -6.21 -18.57 -9.17
N ILE A 177 -6.71 -19.54 -9.95
CA ILE A 177 -5.86 -20.47 -10.70
C ILE A 177 -4.97 -19.70 -11.69
N ALA A 178 -5.54 -18.74 -12.43
CA ALA A 178 -4.76 -17.92 -13.36
C ALA A 178 -3.68 -17.10 -12.65
N LYS A 179 -3.98 -16.56 -11.45
CA LYS A 179 -3.00 -15.87 -10.60
C LYS A 179 -1.86 -16.80 -10.19
N TYR A 180 -2.18 -17.98 -9.64
CA TYR A 180 -1.19 -18.97 -9.22
C TYR A 180 -0.25 -19.38 -10.37
N ILE A 181 -0.81 -19.72 -11.53
CA ILE A 181 -0.02 -20.08 -12.73
C ILE A 181 0.91 -18.93 -13.10
N ARG A 182 0.41 -17.70 -13.10
CA ARG A 182 1.20 -16.53 -13.46
C ARG A 182 2.35 -16.30 -12.49
N GLU A 183 2.11 -16.41 -11.19
CA GLU A 183 3.15 -16.23 -10.18
C GLU A 183 4.18 -17.35 -10.19
N MET A 184 3.76 -18.60 -10.38
CA MET A 184 4.67 -19.74 -10.55
C MET A 184 5.58 -19.56 -11.78
N GLN A 185 5.01 -19.08 -12.90
CA GLN A 185 5.79 -18.75 -14.09
C GLN A 185 6.79 -17.61 -13.85
N LEU A 186 6.37 -16.57 -13.13
CA LEU A 186 7.26 -15.45 -12.77
C LEU A 186 8.37 -15.88 -11.80
N ASN A 187 8.15 -16.94 -11.02
CA ASN A 187 9.17 -17.56 -10.16
C ASN A 187 10.06 -18.58 -10.90
N GLY A 188 9.89 -18.76 -12.22
CA GLY A 188 10.78 -19.53 -13.07
C GLY A 188 10.25 -20.89 -13.51
N LEU A 189 9.04 -21.29 -13.11
CA LEU A 189 8.43 -22.55 -13.54
C LEU A 189 7.85 -22.42 -14.96
N GLY A 190 8.25 -23.31 -15.87
CA GLY A 190 7.65 -23.39 -17.22
C GLY A 190 8.03 -22.25 -18.18
N LEU A 191 9.12 -21.51 -17.93
CA LEU A 191 9.61 -20.49 -18.86
C LEU A 191 10.26 -21.11 -20.10
N SER A 192 9.84 -20.64 -21.28
CA SER A 192 10.58 -20.77 -22.54
C SER A 192 11.24 -19.43 -22.90
N ASP A 193 12.35 -19.45 -23.66
CA ASP A 193 13.10 -18.25 -24.10
C ASP A 193 12.23 -17.19 -24.81
N LYS A 194 11.10 -17.60 -25.39
CA LYS A 194 10.15 -16.72 -26.09
C LYS A 194 9.38 -15.80 -25.13
N ASN A 195 9.12 -16.26 -23.90
CA ASN A 195 8.32 -15.51 -22.92
C ASN A 195 9.11 -14.38 -22.26
N CYS A 196 10.43 -14.48 -22.17
CA CYS A 196 11.30 -13.39 -21.72
C CYS A 196 11.24 -12.16 -22.63
N LYS A 197 11.13 -12.36 -23.96
CA LYS A 197 11.00 -11.26 -24.94
C LYS A 197 9.63 -10.56 -24.84
N TRP A 198 8.60 -11.26 -24.41
CA TRP A 198 7.24 -10.71 -24.26
C TRP A 198 7.13 -9.77 -23.05
N LEU A 199 7.85 -10.07 -21.97
CA LEU A 199 7.94 -9.22 -20.77
C LEU A 199 8.58 -7.86 -21.10
N GLU A 200 9.62 -7.85 -21.92
CA GLU A 200 10.29 -6.61 -22.37
C GLU A 200 9.39 -5.75 -23.25
N GLU A 201 8.60 -6.36 -24.15
CA GLU A 201 7.62 -5.64 -24.97
C GLU A 201 6.49 -5.03 -24.11
N TYR A 202 6.03 -5.74 -23.09
CA TYR A 202 5.01 -5.21 -22.17
C TYR A 202 5.55 -4.06 -21.30
N ARG A 203 6.77 -4.20 -20.76
CA ARG A 203 7.47 -3.11 -20.07
C ARG A 203 7.61 -1.88 -20.94
N ARG A 204 7.98 -2.07 -22.21
CA ARG A 204 8.06 -0.98 -23.21
C ARG A 204 6.70 -0.33 -23.43
N ARG A 205 5.62 -1.09 -23.54
CA ARG A 205 4.25 -0.56 -23.71
C ARG A 205 3.75 0.20 -22.48
N ILE A 206 4.05 -0.26 -21.27
CA ILE A 206 3.74 0.48 -20.04
C ILE A 206 4.54 1.78 -20.00
N TYR A 207 5.85 1.73 -20.26
CA TYR A 207 6.69 2.93 -20.35
C TYR A 207 6.14 3.93 -21.38
N ASP A 208 5.74 3.43 -22.55
CA ASP A 208 5.14 4.24 -23.60
C ASP A 208 3.77 4.81 -23.19
N ALA A 209 2.90 4.03 -22.55
CA ALA A 209 1.56 4.48 -22.12
C ALA A 209 1.61 5.48 -20.96
N VAL A 210 2.53 5.30 -20.01
CA VAL A 210 2.66 6.19 -18.84
C VAL A 210 3.42 7.47 -19.20
N PHE A 211 4.47 7.39 -20.05
CA PHE A 211 5.41 8.52 -20.26
C PHE A 211 5.48 9.07 -21.68
N LYS A 212 4.95 8.40 -22.72
CA LYS A 212 4.77 9.07 -24.04
C LYS A 212 3.53 9.97 -24.08
N PHE A 213 2.69 9.95 -23.05
CA PHE A 213 1.60 10.91 -22.90
C PHE A 213 2.05 12.20 -22.22
N ARG A 214 1.36 13.29 -22.57
CA ARG A 214 1.65 14.71 -22.28
C ARG A 214 1.78 15.09 -20.80
N LEU A 215 1.70 14.14 -19.85
CA LEU A 215 1.70 14.45 -18.42
C LEU A 215 3.00 15.10 -17.95
N LYS A 216 4.17 14.58 -18.35
CA LYS A 216 5.47 15.23 -18.06
C LYS A 216 5.49 16.65 -18.60
N GLN A 217 5.18 16.84 -19.88
CA GLN A 217 5.22 18.16 -20.52
C GLN A 217 4.25 19.14 -19.86
N VAL A 218 3.02 18.72 -19.57
CA VAL A 218 1.99 19.55 -18.95
C VAL A 218 2.35 19.87 -17.49
N ALA A 219 2.79 18.90 -16.71
CA ALA A 219 3.14 19.11 -15.30
C ALA A 219 4.40 19.95 -15.13
N VAL A 220 5.44 19.71 -15.93
CA VAL A 220 6.66 20.54 -15.95
C VAL A 220 6.33 21.95 -16.39
N LYS A 221 5.52 22.13 -17.45
CA LYS A 221 5.08 23.45 -17.88
C LYS A 221 4.32 24.17 -16.76
N ARG A 222 3.35 23.50 -16.13
CA ARG A 222 2.55 24.05 -15.04
C ARG A 222 3.42 24.45 -13.84
N LEU A 223 4.42 23.64 -13.48
CA LEU A 223 5.38 23.97 -12.43
C LEU A 223 6.24 25.18 -12.80
N SER A 224 6.76 25.26 -14.03
CA SER A 224 7.50 26.44 -14.49
C SER A 224 6.67 27.71 -14.38
N GLU A 225 5.41 27.68 -14.84
CA GLU A 225 4.46 28.79 -14.70
C GLU A 225 4.25 29.15 -13.22
N GLN A 226 4.11 28.15 -12.34
CA GLN A 226 3.94 28.38 -10.90
C GLN A 226 5.19 29.02 -10.26
N VAL A 227 6.39 28.54 -10.60
CA VAL A 227 7.66 29.10 -10.10
C VAL A 227 7.83 30.55 -10.56
N GLU A 228 7.44 30.88 -11.79
CA GLU A 228 7.41 32.26 -12.27
C GLU A 228 6.46 33.14 -11.45
N MET A 229 5.28 32.63 -11.06
CA MET A 229 4.33 33.32 -10.18
C MET A 229 4.84 33.49 -8.74
N MET A 230 5.63 32.54 -8.23
CA MET A 230 6.24 32.61 -6.89
C MET A 230 7.36 33.66 -6.82
N GLN A 231 8.07 33.92 -7.93
CA GLN A 231 9.27 34.76 -7.93
C GLN A 231 9.02 36.22 -7.46
N PRO A 232 7.96 36.93 -7.91
CA PRO A 232 7.63 38.26 -7.39
C PRO A 232 7.25 38.24 -5.90
N LEU A 233 6.56 37.19 -5.45
CA LEU A 233 6.15 37.06 -4.04
C LEU A 233 7.38 36.93 -3.14
N ALA A 234 8.30 36.04 -3.50
CA ALA A 234 9.56 35.82 -2.80
C ALA A 234 10.46 37.08 -2.79
N ALA A 235 10.54 37.79 -3.93
CA ALA A 235 11.30 39.03 -4.01
C ALA A 235 10.72 40.15 -3.14
N ARG A 236 9.38 40.25 -3.03
CA ARG A 236 8.71 41.28 -2.23
C ARG A 236 8.72 40.99 -0.73
N GLN A 237 8.51 39.73 -0.33
CA GLN A 237 8.38 39.37 1.09
C GLN A 237 9.73 39.18 1.77
N ASP A 238 10.67 38.48 1.12
CA ASP A 238 11.92 38.04 1.77
C ASP A 238 13.18 38.48 1.01
N ALA A 239 13.04 39.36 0.01
CA ALA A 239 14.12 39.86 -0.84
C ALA A 239 14.97 38.76 -1.52
N LEU A 240 14.35 37.59 -1.78
CA LEU A 240 15.02 36.50 -2.48
C LEU A 240 15.23 36.82 -3.97
N ARG A 241 16.40 36.42 -4.48
CA ARG A 241 16.78 36.60 -5.88
C ARG A 241 16.40 35.38 -6.71
N SER A 242 16.16 35.61 -8.00
CA SER A 242 15.95 34.54 -8.97
C SER A 242 17.26 33.80 -9.31
N PRO A 243 17.23 32.48 -9.59
CA PRO A 243 16.07 31.59 -9.49
C PRO A 243 15.84 31.08 -8.06
N LEU A 244 14.57 30.81 -7.74
CA LEU A 244 14.19 30.08 -6.52
C LEU A 244 14.89 28.71 -6.47
N LYS A 245 15.21 28.27 -5.25
CA LYS A 245 15.90 27.01 -4.95
C LYS A 245 14.90 25.94 -4.51
N PRO A 246 15.30 24.64 -4.51
CA PRO A 246 14.39 23.55 -4.15
C PRO A 246 13.74 23.74 -2.78
N TRP A 247 14.49 24.24 -1.79
CA TRP A 247 13.98 24.49 -0.43
C TRP A 247 13.03 25.69 -0.31
N ASP A 248 12.92 26.51 -1.36
CA ASP A 248 11.99 27.65 -1.39
C ASP A 248 10.59 27.23 -1.91
N LEU A 249 10.49 26.13 -2.66
CA LEU A 249 9.29 25.78 -3.44
C LEU A 249 8.06 25.56 -2.58
N ASP A 250 8.11 24.64 -1.62
CA ASP A 250 6.93 24.28 -0.83
C ASP A 250 6.44 25.48 -0.01
N TYR A 251 7.37 26.33 0.45
CA TYR A 251 7.05 27.54 1.17
C TYR A 251 6.30 28.55 0.29
N TYR A 252 6.83 28.89 -0.88
CA TYR A 252 6.18 29.87 -1.76
C TYR A 252 4.98 29.31 -2.53
N ALA A 253 4.93 28.01 -2.81
CA ALA A 253 3.74 27.35 -3.34
C ALA A 253 2.57 27.48 -2.36
N ARG A 254 2.83 27.24 -1.06
CA ARG A 254 1.85 27.49 0.00
C ARG A 254 1.45 28.96 0.07
N LYS A 255 2.41 29.89 0.11
CA LYS A 255 2.13 31.33 0.22
C LYS A 255 1.33 31.87 -0.97
N LEU A 256 1.63 31.39 -2.18
CA LEU A 256 0.89 31.71 -3.38
C LEU A 256 -0.55 31.17 -3.30
N ALA A 257 -0.73 29.93 -2.85
CA ALA A 257 -2.06 29.35 -2.67
C ALA A 257 -2.87 30.05 -1.55
N GLU A 258 -2.25 30.40 -0.42
CA GLU A 258 -2.88 31.19 0.65
C GLU A 258 -3.39 32.53 0.10
N HIS A 259 -2.58 33.21 -0.71
CA HIS A 259 -2.93 34.48 -1.35
C HIS A 259 -4.04 34.33 -2.39
N ASP A 260 -3.92 33.38 -3.33
CA ASP A 260 -4.81 33.29 -4.50
C ASP A 260 -6.22 32.80 -4.14
N TYR A 261 -6.37 32.08 -3.02
CA TYR A 261 -7.67 31.54 -2.57
C TYR A 261 -8.19 32.19 -1.28
N ASP A 262 -7.47 33.19 -0.74
CA ASP A 262 -7.80 33.89 0.51
C ASP A 262 -7.96 32.92 1.69
N ILE A 263 -6.91 32.13 1.95
CA ILE A 263 -6.91 31.07 2.96
C ILE A 263 -5.71 31.16 3.89
N ASP A 264 -5.95 30.85 5.17
CA ASP A 264 -4.93 30.58 6.16
C ASP A 264 -5.00 29.10 6.59
N PHE A 265 -4.06 28.28 6.11
CA PHE A 265 -4.01 26.84 6.43
C PHE A 265 -3.90 26.56 7.93
N GLY A 266 -3.32 27.47 8.71
CA GLY A 266 -3.25 27.37 10.16
C GLY A 266 -4.62 27.52 10.80
N GLN A 267 -5.38 28.54 10.40
CA GLN A 267 -6.74 28.76 10.90
C GLN A 267 -7.72 27.70 10.39
N THR A 268 -7.62 27.28 9.13
CA THR A 268 -8.53 26.26 8.57
C THR A 268 -8.41 24.91 9.28
N ALA A 269 -7.24 24.58 9.85
CA ALA A 269 -7.05 23.37 10.64
C ALA A 269 -7.98 23.32 11.89
N GLU A 270 -8.39 24.47 12.42
CA GLU A 270 -9.30 24.59 13.57
C GLU A 270 -10.72 24.02 13.28
N TYR A 271 -11.04 23.76 12.01
CA TYR A 271 -12.28 23.12 11.54
C TYR A 271 -12.20 21.60 11.48
N PHE A 272 -11.04 21.00 11.76
CA PHE A 272 -10.83 19.55 11.68
C PHE A 272 -10.23 18.97 12.98
N PRO A 273 -10.89 19.15 14.15
CA PRO A 273 -10.49 18.48 15.38
C PRO A 273 -10.66 16.96 15.24
N TYR A 274 -9.57 16.20 15.38
CA TYR A 274 -9.46 14.79 14.97
C TYR A 274 -10.62 13.90 15.46
N MET A 275 -10.92 13.90 16.76
CA MET A 275 -11.94 13.00 17.32
C MET A 275 -13.33 13.26 16.75
N GLN A 276 -13.71 14.54 16.64
CA GLN A 276 -15.00 14.92 16.06
C GLN A 276 -15.01 14.69 14.55
N PHE A 277 -13.90 14.98 13.87
CA PHE A 277 -13.76 14.74 12.45
C PHE A 277 -13.90 13.26 12.10
N LEU A 278 -13.28 12.36 12.88
CA LEU A 278 -13.40 10.92 12.76
C LEU A 278 -14.88 10.47 12.86
N SER A 279 -15.61 10.96 13.87
CA SER A 279 -17.04 10.67 14.01
C SER A 279 -17.85 11.16 12.81
N ASN A 280 -17.60 12.38 12.33
CA ASN A 280 -18.29 12.94 11.15
C ASN A 280 -18.04 12.09 9.90
N VAL A 281 -16.81 11.58 9.72
CA VAL A 281 -16.46 10.70 8.59
C VAL A 281 -17.20 9.36 8.69
N PHE A 282 -17.28 8.75 9.87
CA PHE A 282 -18.05 7.52 10.06
C PHE A 282 -19.55 7.72 9.80
N GLU A 283 -20.12 8.84 10.23
CA GLU A 283 -21.51 9.19 9.93
C GLU A 283 -21.76 9.45 8.44
N LEU A 284 -20.82 10.10 7.74
CA LEU A 284 -20.88 10.28 6.30
C LEU A 284 -20.80 8.93 5.58
N ILE A 285 -19.87 8.06 5.96
CA ILE A 285 -19.74 6.72 5.38
C ILE A 285 -21.02 5.91 5.62
N LYS A 286 -21.62 5.99 6.80
CA LYS A 286 -22.90 5.35 7.09
C LYS A 286 -23.99 5.79 6.11
N ARG A 287 -24.15 7.10 5.89
CA ARG A 287 -25.17 7.63 4.96
C ARG A 287 -24.91 7.26 3.51
N LEU A 288 -23.65 7.24 3.08
CA LEU A 288 -23.30 7.06 1.66
C LEU A 288 -23.14 5.58 1.27
N PHE A 289 -22.71 4.74 2.20
CA PHE A 289 -22.30 3.36 1.91
C PHE A 289 -23.06 2.32 2.76
N ASP A 290 -23.94 2.71 3.68
CA ASP A 290 -24.62 1.82 4.65
C ASP A 290 -23.63 0.98 5.48
N ILE A 291 -22.61 1.64 6.05
CA ILE A 291 -21.58 0.98 6.86
C ILE A 291 -21.49 1.68 8.21
N THR A 292 -21.61 0.89 9.27
CA THR A 292 -21.64 1.41 10.63
C THR A 292 -20.36 1.06 11.36
N PHE A 293 -19.80 2.05 12.04
CA PHE A 293 -18.64 1.91 12.92
C PHE A 293 -19.13 2.04 14.37
N THR A 294 -18.88 1.03 15.19
CA THR A 294 -19.28 1.00 16.59
C THR A 294 -18.04 0.88 17.46
N LEU A 295 -17.83 1.85 18.36
CA LEU A 295 -16.73 1.79 19.31
C LEU A 295 -16.95 0.59 20.26
N VAL A 296 -15.97 -0.30 20.33
CA VAL A 296 -15.99 -1.43 21.28
C VAL A 296 -15.57 -0.89 22.65
N SER A 297 -16.50 -0.91 23.60
CA SER A 297 -16.25 -0.47 24.98
C SER A 297 -15.73 -1.65 25.82
N GLY A 298 -14.58 -1.49 26.47
CA GLY A 298 -13.96 -2.50 27.34
C GLY A 298 -12.43 -2.62 27.16
N GLU A 299 -11.82 -3.57 27.87
CA GLU A 299 -10.39 -3.91 27.69
C GLU A 299 -10.21 -4.75 26.42
N ALA A 300 -10.09 -4.07 25.27
CA ALA A 300 -9.61 -4.72 24.06
C ALA A 300 -8.11 -5.05 24.19
N ALA A 301 -7.68 -6.20 23.70
CA ALA A 301 -6.28 -6.60 23.66
C ALA A 301 -5.51 -5.78 22.61
N VAL A 302 -5.11 -4.55 22.97
CA VAL A 302 -4.44 -3.59 22.08
C VAL A 302 -2.98 -3.36 22.48
N TRP A 303 -2.16 -2.84 21.55
CA TRP A 303 -0.72 -2.66 21.77
C TRP A 303 -0.33 -1.39 22.54
N ASP A 304 -1.27 -0.44 22.69
CA ASP A 304 -1.14 0.81 23.44
C ASP A 304 -2.51 1.28 23.98
N LYS A 305 -2.53 2.00 25.10
CA LYS A 305 -3.75 2.52 25.76
C LYS A 305 -4.54 3.55 24.93
N GLU A 306 -3.89 4.20 23.96
CA GLU A 306 -4.51 5.19 23.09
C GLU A 306 -5.21 4.56 21.87
N VAL A 307 -5.05 3.25 21.68
CA VAL A 307 -5.67 2.52 20.57
C VAL A 307 -7.17 2.36 20.84
N GLN A 308 -7.97 2.75 19.86
CA GLN A 308 -9.42 2.56 19.87
C GLN A 308 -9.81 1.43 18.93
N LEU A 309 -10.65 0.50 19.41
CA LEU A 309 -11.18 -0.60 18.61
C LEU A 309 -12.60 -0.26 18.13
N PHE A 310 -12.83 -0.37 16.83
CA PHE A 310 -14.15 -0.21 16.23
C PHE A 310 -14.58 -1.51 15.55
N GLU A 311 -15.79 -1.96 15.86
CA GLU A 311 -16.49 -2.98 15.07
C GLU A 311 -17.10 -2.31 13.85
N VAL A 312 -16.92 -2.91 12.67
CA VAL A 312 -17.44 -2.39 11.41
C VAL A 312 -18.48 -3.37 10.87
N THR A 313 -19.71 -2.90 10.70
CA THR A 313 -20.82 -3.71 10.19
C THR A 313 -21.36 -3.15 8.88
N ASN A 314 -21.67 -4.07 7.96
CA ASN A 314 -22.34 -3.80 6.71
C ASN A 314 -23.70 -4.51 6.76
N GLU A 315 -24.81 -3.78 6.56
CA GLU A 315 -26.17 -4.28 6.79
C GLU A 315 -26.51 -5.58 6.03
N ASN A 316 -25.80 -5.84 4.91
CA ASN A 316 -26.13 -6.93 4.00
C ASN A 316 -25.06 -8.04 3.91
N ALA A 317 -23.93 -7.92 4.62
CA ALA A 317 -22.87 -8.93 4.52
C ALA A 317 -21.85 -8.86 5.67
N ARG A 318 -21.28 -10.01 6.03
CA ARG A 318 -20.08 -10.12 6.86
C ARG A 318 -18.93 -10.68 6.01
N SER A 319 -17.81 -9.97 5.98
CA SER A 319 -16.60 -10.41 5.30
C SER A 319 -15.86 -11.46 6.12
N SER A 320 -15.34 -12.48 5.44
CA SER A 320 -14.52 -13.56 6.01
C SER A 320 -13.51 -14.02 4.97
N ILE A 321 -12.23 -13.99 5.31
CA ILE A 321 -11.14 -14.41 4.43
C ILE A 321 -10.59 -15.72 5.01
N VAL A 322 -10.86 -16.84 4.35
CA VAL A 322 -10.46 -18.19 4.82
C VAL A 322 -10.85 -18.42 6.29
N GLY A 323 -12.05 -17.98 6.67
CA GLY A 323 -12.56 -18.14 8.05
C GLY A 323 -12.10 -17.08 9.05
N HIS A 324 -11.24 -16.13 8.65
CA HIS A 324 -10.80 -15.01 9.49
C HIS A 324 -11.56 -13.72 9.21
N THR A 325 -11.88 -12.99 10.27
CA THR A 325 -12.44 -11.64 10.19
C THR A 325 -11.35 -10.66 9.73
N PRO A 326 -11.55 -9.85 8.67
CA PRO A 326 -10.58 -8.84 8.25
C PRO A 326 -10.33 -7.79 9.34
N ILE A 327 -9.07 -7.44 9.58
CA ILE A 327 -8.66 -6.45 10.58
C ILE A 327 -7.81 -5.39 9.88
N VAL A 328 -8.10 -4.12 10.17
CA VAL A 328 -7.32 -2.98 9.68
C VAL A 328 -6.77 -2.18 10.85
N TYR A 329 -5.50 -1.81 10.76
CA TYR A 329 -4.83 -0.95 11.72
C TYR A 329 -4.58 0.43 11.08
N LEU A 330 -5.23 1.46 11.62
CA LEU A 330 -5.05 2.84 11.17
C LEU A 330 -4.13 3.58 12.15
N ASN A 331 -2.93 3.97 11.68
CA ASN A 331 -1.96 4.71 12.48
C ASN A 331 -1.85 6.15 11.94
N LEU A 332 -2.00 7.13 12.82
CA LEU A 332 -1.88 8.56 12.48
C LEU A 332 -0.88 9.22 13.43
N ASN A 333 0.11 9.91 12.87
CA ASN A 333 1.13 10.61 13.64
C ASN A 333 0.74 12.07 13.83
N LEU A 334 -0.19 12.32 14.75
CA LEU A 334 -0.64 13.68 15.08
C LEU A 334 0.36 14.37 16.01
N SER A 335 0.42 15.71 15.95
CA SER A 335 1.28 16.50 16.84
C SER A 335 0.91 16.31 18.30
N SER A 336 1.91 16.06 19.14
CA SER A 336 1.74 15.90 20.59
C SER A 336 1.46 17.22 21.35
N GLU A 337 1.57 18.38 20.69
CA GLU A 337 1.41 19.70 21.32
C GLU A 337 -0.01 19.92 21.88
N SER A 338 -1.02 19.31 21.25
CA SER A 338 -2.42 19.32 21.69
C SER A 338 -2.63 18.64 23.04
N LEU A 339 -1.84 17.61 23.35
CA LEU A 339 -1.96 16.85 24.62
C LEU A 339 -1.54 17.68 25.84
N LYS A 340 -0.71 18.71 25.67
CA LYS A 340 -0.21 19.56 26.77
C LYS A 340 -1.11 20.75 27.09
N THR A 341 -1.91 21.19 26.12
CA THR A 341 -2.58 22.50 26.17
C THR A 341 -4.10 22.41 26.35
N GLY A 342 -4.68 21.21 26.34
CA GLY A 342 -6.14 21.01 26.40
C GLY A 342 -6.88 21.40 25.11
N VAL A 343 -6.15 21.82 24.07
CA VAL A 343 -6.65 22.07 22.72
C VAL A 343 -6.67 20.73 21.97
N PRO A 344 -7.73 20.39 21.22
CA PRO A 344 -7.76 19.14 20.47
C PRO A 344 -6.67 19.08 19.40
N ALA A 345 -6.25 17.87 19.03
CA ALA A 345 -5.37 17.66 17.89
C ALA A 345 -6.13 18.00 16.60
N PHE A 346 -5.56 18.87 15.77
CA PHE A 346 -6.12 19.26 14.48
C PHE A 346 -5.51 18.47 13.34
N LEU A 347 -6.33 18.13 12.34
CA LEU A 347 -5.84 17.64 11.06
C LEU A 347 -5.48 18.84 10.17
N HIS A 348 -4.19 19.01 9.92
CA HIS A 348 -3.72 19.84 8.81
C HIS A 348 -4.08 19.21 7.46
N TRP A 349 -3.96 19.99 6.38
CA TRP A 349 -4.40 19.57 5.04
C TRP A 349 -3.78 18.24 4.57
N ASP A 350 -2.53 17.98 4.95
CA ASP A 350 -1.76 16.79 4.58
C ASP A 350 -2.28 15.56 5.33
N HIS A 351 -2.49 15.71 6.64
CA HIS A 351 -3.13 14.69 7.47
C HIS A 351 -4.56 14.39 7.01
N LEU A 352 -5.31 15.40 6.59
CA LEU A 352 -6.66 15.26 6.06
C LEU A 352 -6.68 14.40 4.78
N VAL A 353 -5.85 14.76 3.79
CA VAL A 353 -5.74 14.01 2.52
C VAL A 353 -5.27 12.58 2.78
N GLN A 354 -4.26 12.38 3.63
CA GLN A 354 -3.77 11.05 3.97
C GLN A 354 -4.83 10.23 4.70
N PHE A 355 -5.55 10.83 5.64
CA PHE A 355 -6.61 10.17 6.37
C PHE A 355 -7.70 9.63 5.44
N PHE A 356 -8.15 10.41 4.46
CA PHE A 356 -9.13 9.94 3.47
C PHE A 356 -8.61 8.77 2.62
N ARG A 357 -7.33 8.80 2.23
CA ARG A 357 -6.70 7.69 1.50
C ARG A 357 -6.65 6.41 2.32
N GLU A 358 -6.32 6.52 3.60
CA GLU A 358 -6.28 5.38 4.51
C GLU A 358 -7.67 4.83 4.82
N ILE A 359 -8.70 5.70 4.93
CA ILE A 359 -10.09 5.25 5.00
C ILE A 359 -10.44 4.43 3.75
N GLY A 360 -10.15 4.92 2.54
CA GLY A 360 -10.45 4.18 1.31
C GLY A 360 -9.80 2.79 1.26
N LYS A 361 -8.53 2.69 1.68
CA LYS A 361 -7.82 1.41 1.82
C LYS A 361 -8.44 0.52 2.90
N SER A 362 -8.83 1.09 4.03
CA SER A 362 -9.49 0.37 5.13
C SER A 362 -10.82 -0.24 4.67
N MET A 363 -11.64 0.53 3.94
CA MET A 363 -12.91 0.05 3.39
C MET A 363 -12.70 -1.10 2.40
N GLN A 364 -11.66 -1.03 1.57
CA GLN A 364 -11.34 -2.09 0.61
C GLN A 364 -11.01 -3.41 1.32
N ILE A 365 -10.22 -3.39 2.39
CA ILE A 365 -9.87 -4.58 3.16
C ILE A 365 -11.09 -5.10 3.95
N LEU A 366 -11.78 -4.22 4.68
CA LEU A 366 -12.86 -4.61 5.61
C LEU A 366 -14.10 -5.17 4.91
N LEU A 367 -14.40 -4.71 3.69
CA LEU A 367 -15.62 -5.09 2.98
C LEU A 367 -15.42 -6.17 1.92
N SER A 368 -14.17 -6.61 1.71
CA SER A 368 -13.85 -7.62 0.70
C SER A 368 -14.69 -8.87 0.90
N GLN A 369 -15.31 -9.37 -0.19
CA GLN A 369 -15.99 -10.66 -0.24
C GLN A 369 -15.16 -11.70 -1.02
N ALA A 370 -13.90 -11.38 -1.32
CA ALA A 370 -12.96 -12.37 -1.81
C ALA A 370 -12.60 -13.32 -0.64
N ASN A 371 -13.15 -14.54 -0.66
CA ASN A 371 -12.96 -15.50 0.44
C ASN A 371 -11.55 -16.13 0.49
N TYR A 372 -10.68 -15.82 -0.48
CA TYR A 372 -9.33 -16.37 -0.59
C TYR A 372 -8.30 -15.30 -0.23
N SER A 373 -7.31 -15.67 0.58
CA SER A 373 -6.28 -14.74 1.07
C SER A 373 -5.48 -14.12 -0.08
N GLU A 374 -5.23 -14.89 -1.12
CA GLU A 374 -4.49 -14.46 -2.31
C GLU A 374 -5.27 -13.55 -3.25
N LEU A 375 -6.58 -13.38 -3.05
CA LEU A 375 -7.40 -12.42 -3.80
C LEU A 375 -7.90 -11.25 -2.95
N ALA A 376 -7.94 -11.44 -1.63
CA ALA A 376 -8.41 -10.43 -0.70
C ALA A 376 -7.29 -9.45 -0.30
N SER A 377 -7.67 -8.37 0.37
CA SER A 377 -6.75 -7.42 1.02
C SER A 377 -5.70 -6.81 0.08
N GLY A 378 -6.01 -6.73 -1.21
CA GLY A 378 -5.16 -6.12 -2.23
C GLY A 378 -4.17 -7.07 -2.92
N ASP A 379 -3.99 -8.30 -2.44
CA ASP A 379 -3.04 -9.26 -3.03
C ASP A 379 -3.49 -9.74 -4.44
N GLY A 380 -4.80 -9.74 -4.69
CA GLY A 380 -5.38 -10.05 -6.00
C GLY A 380 -5.47 -8.87 -6.97
N ILE A 381 -5.08 -7.66 -6.55
CA ILE A 381 -5.25 -6.44 -7.34
C ILE A 381 -4.00 -6.16 -8.19
N GLU A 382 -4.20 -5.80 -9.46
CA GLU A 382 -3.10 -5.34 -10.31
C GLU A 382 -2.39 -4.12 -9.69
N ARG A 383 -1.06 -4.16 -9.64
CA ARG A 383 -0.24 -3.20 -8.87
C ARG A 383 -0.51 -1.73 -9.20
N ASP A 384 -0.86 -1.42 -10.45
CA ASP A 384 -1.16 -0.06 -10.92
C ASP A 384 -2.57 0.42 -10.58
N CYS A 385 -3.44 -0.47 -10.11
CA CYS A 385 -4.81 -0.21 -9.69
C CYS A 385 -5.00 -0.29 -8.16
N ILE A 386 -4.00 -0.74 -7.41
CA ILE A 386 -4.11 -1.02 -5.97
C ILE A 386 -4.49 0.21 -5.13
N MET A 387 -4.25 1.43 -5.64
CA MET A 387 -4.53 2.68 -4.92
C MET A 387 -5.81 3.39 -5.39
N ILE A 388 -6.60 2.79 -6.30
CA ILE A 388 -7.85 3.40 -6.81
C ILE A 388 -8.77 3.76 -5.64
N TYR A 389 -8.91 2.87 -4.65
CA TYR A 389 -9.75 3.04 -3.47
C TYR A 389 -9.31 4.24 -2.63
N SER A 390 -8.00 4.38 -2.41
CA SER A 390 -7.42 5.49 -1.66
C SER A 390 -7.70 6.83 -2.35
N PHE A 391 -7.42 6.93 -3.65
CA PHE A 391 -7.66 8.17 -4.39
C PHE A 391 -9.15 8.46 -4.59
N PHE A 392 -9.98 7.43 -4.74
CA PHE A 392 -11.43 7.60 -4.86
C PHE A 392 -12.00 8.26 -3.60
N PHE A 393 -11.64 7.78 -2.42
CA PHE A 393 -12.10 8.37 -1.15
C PHE A 393 -11.49 9.74 -0.89
N GLU A 394 -10.21 9.98 -1.26
CA GLU A 394 -9.63 11.32 -1.26
C GLU A 394 -10.50 12.28 -2.08
N HIS A 395 -10.76 11.97 -3.35
CA HIS A 395 -11.49 12.87 -4.23
C HIS A 395 -12.97 13.01 -3.86
N LEU A 396 -13.61 11.93 -3.39
CA LEU A 396 -15.00 11.96 -2.94
C LEU A 396 -15.16 12.89 -1.74
N PHE A 397 -14.33 12.74 -0.70
CA PHE A 397 -14.42 13.55 0.52
C PHE A 397 -13.82 14.95 0.35
N MET A 398 -12.91 15.13 -0.60
CA MET A 398 -12.43 16.44 -1.06
C MET A 398 -13.36 17.09 -2.09
N ARG A 399 -14.63 16.66 -2.19
CA ARG A 399 -15.65 17.49 -2.83
C ARG A 399 -16.07 18.63 -1.90
N PRO A 400 -16.36 19.85 -2.41
CA PRO A 400 -16.67 20.99 -1.54
C PRO A 400 -17.88 20.79 -0.62
N ASP A 401 -18.91 20.06 -1.08
CA ASP A 401 -20.09 19.72 -0.29
C ASP A 401 -19.79 18.68 0.79
N CYS A 402 -19.01 17.64 0.48
CA CYS A 402 -18.56 16.65 1.46
C CYS A 402 -17.68 17.29 2.53
N LEU A 403 -16.68 18.08 2.12
CA LEU A 403 -15.74 18.69 3.07
C LEU A 403 -16.41 19.71 3.99
N ALA A 404 -17.32 20.54 3.45
CA ALA A 404 -18.15 21.44 4.25
C ALA A 404 -18.95 20.67 5.29
N ASP A 405 -19.56 19.55 4.91
CA ASP A 405 -20.36 18.73 5.82
C ASP A 405 -19.52 18.05 6.92
N LEU A 406 -18.29 17.64 6.61
CA LEU A 406 -17.35 17.05 7.56
C LEU A 406 -16.70 18.08 8.49
N SER A 407 -16.58 19.33 8.05
CA SER A 407 -15.94 20.41 8.80
C SER A 407 -16.76 20.87 10.00
N LYS A 408 -16.07 21.24 11.09
CA LYS A 408 -16.69 21.89 12.24
C LYS A 408 -15.64 22.58 13.11
N HIS A 409 -15.76 23.89 13.25
CA HIS A 409 -14.84 24.71 14.03
C HIS A 409 -14.89 24.32 15.52
N TYR A 410 -13.73 24.05 16.12
CA TYR A 410 -13.68 23.46 17.46
C TYR A 410 -14.24 24.37 18.58
N ARG A 411 -14.24 25.69 18.40
CA ARG A 411 -14.79 26.65 19.38
C ARG A 411 -16.22 27.07 19.04
N THR A 412 -16.46 27.48 17.79
CA THR A 412 -17.72 28.12 17.39
C THR A 412 -18.76 27.10 16.93
N ASN A 413 -18.36 25.86 16.66
CA ASN A 413 -19.19 24.81 16.06
C ASN A 413 -19.71 25.13 14.64
N GLU A 414 -19.22 26.22 14.02
CA GLU A 414 -19.58 26.61 12.66
C GLU A 414 -18.92 25.66 11.65
N LYS A 415 -19.60 25.43 10.53
CA LYS A 415 -19.05 24.67 9.41
C LYS A 415 -18.42 25.62 8.39
N LEU A 416 -17.44 25.14 7.65
CA LEU A 416 -17.02 25.81 6.42
C LEU A 416 -18.20 25.83 5.45
N SER A 417 -18.37 26.95 4.76
CA SER A 417 -19.26 27.03 3.61
C SER A 417 -18.72 26.19 2.44
N LYS A 418 -19.59 25.91 1.47
CA LYS A 418 -19.19 25.22 0.23
C LYS A 418 -18.11 26.00 -0.54
N ASN A 419 -18.16 27.33 -0.52
CA ASN A 419 -17.19 28.16 -1.22
C ASN A 419 -15.83 28.19 -0.51
N GLU A 420 -15.81 28.33 0.82
CA GLU A 420 -14.57 28.22 1.60
C GLU A 420 -13.93 26.84 1.44
N SER A 421 -14.75 25.79 1.43
CA SER A 421 -14.27 24.43 1.18
C SER A 421 -13.69 24.28 -0.22
N ALA A 422 -14.34 24.83 -1.25
CA ALA A 422 -13.82 24.82 -2.62
C ALA A 422 -12.48 25.56 -2.73
N ASN A 423 -12.38 26.76 -2.16
CA ASN A 423 -11.12 27.51 -2.10
C ASN A 423 -10.02 26.71 -1.41
N PHE A 424 -10.34 26.02 -0.30
CA PHE A 424 -9.39 25.21 0.45
C PHE A 424 -8.87 24.02 -0.37
N ILE A 425 -9.78 23.31 -1.03
CA ILE A 425 -9.44 22.20 -1.93
C ILE A 425 -8.56 22.70 -3.08
N HIS A 426 -8.89 23.85 -3.69
CA HIS A 426 -8.10 24.42 -4.77
C HIS A 426 -6.71 24.86 -4.30
N ALA A 427 -6.60 25.52 -3.14
CA ALA A 427 -5.34 25.91 -2.54
C ALA A 427 -4.43 24.70 -2.29
N ILE A 428 -4.98 23.59 -1.75
CA ILE A 428 -4.24 22.34 -1.55
C ILE A 428 -3.70 21.80 -2.88
N ARG A 429 -4.54 21.75 -3.91
CA ARG A 429 -4.16 21.21 -5.23
C ARG A 429 -3.08 22.04 -5.91
N GLU A 430 -3.15 23.36 -5.81
CA GLU A 430 -2.10 24.25 -6.34
C GLU A 430 -0.78 24.05 -5.58
N MET A 431 -0.82 24.00 -4.25
CA MET A 431 0.37 23.78 -3.42
C MET A 431 1.02 22.40 -3.67
N GLN A 432 0.25 21.39 -4.08
CA GLN A 432 0.74 20.04 -4.36
C GLN A 432 1.45 19.87 -5.72
N ILE A 433 1.44 20.87 -6.59
CA ILE A 433 2.03 20.77 -7.95
C ILE A 433 3.52 20.34 -7.91
N PRO A 434 4.40 20.93 -7.08
CA PRO A 434 5.80 20.49 -6.99
C PRO A 434 5.94 19.01 -6.64
N ALA A 435 5.20 18.54 -5.63
CA ALA A 435 5.19 17.14 -5.21
C ALA A 435 4.64 16.20 -6.30
N LEU A 436 3.64 16.65 -7.07
CA LEU A 436 3.13 15.89 -8.21
C LEU A 436 4.18 15.74 -9.32
N VAL A 437 4.90 16.82 -9.67
CA VAL A 437 6.00 16.76 -10.64
C VAL A 437 7.11 15.84 -10.16
N GLN A 438 7.47 15.91 -8.88
CA GLN A 438 8.42 14.99 -8.26
C GLN A 438 7.97 13.53 -8.36
N ASN A 439 6.68 13.25 -8.13
CA ASN A 439 6.13 11.89 -8.26
C ASN A 439 6.19 11.38 -9.71
N ILE A 440 5.98 12.24 -10.70
CA ILE A 440 6.13 11.88 -12.12
C ILE A 440 7.60 11.60 -12.44
N LEU A 441 8.54 12.43 -11.95
CA LEU A 441 9.97 12.19 -12.11
C LEU A 441 10.38 10.86 -11.50
N LEU A 442 9.97 10.58 -10.26
CA LEU A 442 10.33 9.34 -9.56
C LEU A 442 9.73 8.11 -10.24
N SER A 443 8.55 8.25 -10.85
CA SER A 443 7.95 7.19 -11.67
C SER A 443 8.78 6.92 -12.93
N GLU A 444 9.25 7.96 -13.65
CA GLU A 444 10.13 7.78 -14.83
C GLU A 444 11.49 7.20 -14.41
N PHE A 445 12.05 7.70 -13.31
CA PHE A 445 13.30 7.24 -12.73
C PHE A 445 13.26 5.75 -12.38
N ASP A 446 12.24 5.29 -11.65
CA ASP A 446 12.02 3.89 -11.27
C ASP A 446 12.04 2.97 -12.52
N PHE A 447 11.32 3.33 -13.58
CA PHE A 447 11.39 2.56 -14.82
C PHE A 447 12.76 2.55 -15.47
N LEU A 448 13.47 3.68 -15.49
CA LEU A 448 14.76 3.78 -16.16
C LEU A 448 15.86 3.00 -15.43
N ILE A 449 15.82 2.92 -14.10
CA ILE A 449 16.79 2.11 -13.33
C ILE A 449 16.51 0.60 -13.45
N HIS A 450 15.25 0.20 -13.67
CA HIS A 450 14.86 -1.20 -13.88
C HIS A 450 14.90 -1.64 -15.35
N LYS A 451 15.09 -0.68 -16.27
CA LYS A 451 15.47 -0.98 -17.65
C LYS A 451 16.91 -1.49 -17.66
N SER A 452 17.22 -2.45 -18.51
CA SER A 452 18.52 -3.14 -18.65
C SER A 452 19.72 -2.24 -19.08
N SER A 453 19.67 -0.94 -18.79
CA SER A 453 20.78 -0.02 -19.01
C SER A 453 21.77 -0.09 -17.84
N MET A 454 23.03 -0.45 -18.13
CA MET A 454 24.14 -0.45 -17.16
C MET A 454 24.58 0.97 -16.72
N LYS A 455 23.69 1.97 -16.77
CA LYS A 455 24.01 3.34 -16.37
C LYS A 455 23.95 3.46 -14.85
N PHE A 456 24.84 4.27 -14.27
CA PHE A 456 24.78 4.57 -12.83
C PHE A 456 23.50 5.38 -12.53
N TRP A 457 22.75 4.96 -11.51
CA TRP A 457 21.43 5.52 -11.18
C TRP A 457 21.46 7.04 -11.00
N PHE A 458 22.55 7.57 -10.41
CA PHE A 458 22.67 8.99 -10.12
C PHE A 458 22.78 9.84 -11.37
N ASP A 459 23.43 9.33 -12.42
CA ASP A 459 23.51 10.03 -13.70
C ASP A 459 22.14 10.10 -14.38
N ILE A 460 21.34 9.02 -14.27
CA ILE A 460 19.94 9.01 -14.73
C ILE A 460 19.13 10.06 -13.97
N TYR A 461 19.20 10.03 -12.64
CA TYR A 461 18.47 10.98 -11.79
C TYR A 461 18.84 12.44 -12.07
N ARG A 462 20.15 12.77 -12.09
CA ARG A 462 20.63 14.13 -12.34
C ARG A 462 20.17 14.67 -13.69
N GLU A 463 20.12 13.81 -14.71
CA GLU A 463 19.64 14.19 -16.04
C GLU A 463 18.12 14.40 -16.05
N LEU A 464 17.36 13.54 -15.37
CA LEU A 464 15.91 13.74 -15.23
C LEU A 464 15.57 15.02 -14.45
N SER A 465 16.26 15.30 -13.34
CA SER A 465 16.01 16.52 -12.55
C SER A 465 16.15 17.79 -13.38
N ARG A 466 17.10 17.84 -14.33
CA ARG A 466 17.23 18.97 -15.28
C ARG A 466 16.06 19.13 -16.24
N GLN A 467 15.38 18.04 -16.56
CA GLN A 467 14.23 18.05 -17.47
C GLN A 467 12.91 18.39 -16.77
N TYR A 468 12.82 18.09 -15.47
CA TYR A 468 11.59 18.23 -14.70
C TYR A 468 11.51 19.52 -13.90
N PHE A 469 12.64 20.00 -13.40
CA PHE A 469 12.68 21.14 -12.50
C PHE A 469 13.33 22.36 -13.16
N PRO A 470 12.71 23.56 -13.09
CA PRO A 470 13.28 24.78 -13.67
C PRO A 470 14.67 25.15 -13.13
N TYR A 471 14.96 24.79 -11.87
CA TYR A 471 16.25 25.00 -11.20
C TYR A 471 17.24 23.84 -11.43
N GLY A 472 16.83 22.77 -12.12
CA GLY A 472 17.64 21.59 -12.37
C GLY A 472 17.96 20.77 -11.11
N TRP A 473 19.16 20.19 -11.08
CA TRP A 473 19.66 19.40 -9.95
C TRP A 473 20.58 20.24 -9.06
N GLU A 474 20.39 20.19 -7.75
CA GLU A 474 21.22 20.88 -6.76
C GLU A 474 22.19 19.94 -6.05
N LYS A 475 23.36 20.48 -5.66
CA LYS A 475 24.40 19.68 -5.01
C LYS A 475 23.91 19.12 -3.67
N GLY A 476 23.99 17.81 -3.51
CA GLY A 476 23.55 17.11 -2.30
C GLY A 476 22.12 16.56 -2.39
N ASP A 477 21.43 16.80 -3.50
CA ASP A 477 20.13 16.18 -3.76
C ASP A 477 20.30 14.72 -4.21
N TYR A 478 19.91 13.82 -3.31
CA TYR A 478 19.88 12.38 -3.52
C TYR A 478 18.47 11.83 -3.28
N LEU A 479 17.43 12.57 -3.69
CA LEU A 479 16.03 12.22 -3.44
C LEU A 479 15.69 10.73 -3.61
N PRO A 480 16.16 10.00 -4.65
CA PRO A 480 15.88 8.58 -4.77
C PRO A 480 16.31 7.73 -3.57
N CYS A 481 17.39 8.11 -2.86
CA CYS A 481 17.89 7.38 -1.68
C CYS A 481 16.95 7.47 -0.47
N ASN A 482 16.05 8.47 -0.43
CA ASN A 482 15.02 8.60 0.59
C ASN A 482 13.63 8.17 0.09
N SER A 483 13.56 7.58 -1.11
CA SER A 483 12.32 7.09 -1.70
C SER A 483 12.06 5.64 -1.34
N SER A 484 10.78 5.29 -1.27
CA SER A 484 10.32 3.91 -1.11
C SER A 484 10.74 2.99 -2.28
N ILE A 485 11.13 3.56 -3.43
CA ILE A 485 11.74 2.84 -4.56
C ILE A 485 12.95 2.01 -4.12
N VAL A 486 13.76 2.51 -3.18
CA VAL A 486 15.02 1.86 -2.76
C VAL A 486 14.81 0.88 -1.59
N VAL A 487 13.73 1.06 -0.82
CA VAL A 487 13.51 0.33 0.45
C VAL A 487 12.46 -0.76 0.32
N ASP A 488 11.47 -0.60 -0.55
CA ASP A 488 10.34 -1.52 -0.68
C ASP A 488 10.37 -2.25 -2.04
N GLU A 489 10.73 -3.54 -1.98
CA GLU A 489 10.78 -4.44 -3.14
C GLU A 489 9.43 -4.58 -3.85
N GLN A 490 8.31 -4.30 -3.17
CA GLN A 490 6.98 -4.34 -3.78
C GLN A 490 6.73 -3.14 -4.70
N ILE A 491 7.56 -2.10 -4.62
CA ILE A 491 7.43 -0.86 -5.41
C ILE A 491 8.30 -0.86 -6.65
N ALA A 492 9.40 -1.61 -6.64
CA ALA A 492 10.33 -1.72 -7.76
C ALA A 492 9.62 -1.86 -9.12
N SER A 493 9.93 -0.95 -10.06
CA SER A 493 9.32 -0.87 -11.39
C SER A 493 7.79 -0.66 -11.39
N SER A 494 7.23 -0.11 -10.32
CA SER A 494 5.80 0.14 -10.15
C SER A 494 5.47 1.45 -9.43
N TYR A 495 6.42 2.37 -9.23
CA TYR A 495 6.17 3.66 -8.55
C TYR A 495 5.06 4.47 -9.24
N TYR A 496 4.91 4.31 -10.55
CA TYR A 496 3.85 4.90 -11.38
C TYR A 496 2.42 4.52 -10.98
N ARG A 497 2.23 3.47 -10.16
CA ARG A 497 0.92 3.00 -9.71
C ARG A 497 0.09 4.09 -9.04
N GLN A 498 0.75 5.01 -8.34
CA GLN A 498 0.09 6.15 -7.71
C GLN A 498 -0.60 7.01 -8.76
N LEU A 499 0.09 7.32 -9.87
CA LEU A 499 -0.44 8.15 -10.94
C LEU A 499 -1.59 7.46 -11.67
N ILE A 500 -1.45 6.17 -12.00
CA ILE A 500 -2.49 5.43 -12.73
C ILE A 500 -3.74 5.25 -11.87
N SER A 501 -3.58 4.88 -10.61
CA SER A 501 -4.70 4.78 -9.67
C SER A 501 -5.41 6.12 -9.48
N ASP A 502 -4.66 7.23 -9.38
CA ASP A 502 -5.23 8.57 -9.25
C ASP A 502 -5.98 9.01 -10.53
N ILE A 503 -5.42 8.72 -11.71
CA ILE A 503 -6.09 8.98 -13.00
C ILE A 503 -7.43 8.25 -13.07
N ILE A 504 -7.44 6.95 -12.74
CA ILE A 504 -8.66 6.15 -12.74
C ILE A 504 -9.65 6.71 -11.72
N ALA A 505 -9.23 6.98 -10.48
CA ALA A 505 -10.09 7.52 -9.44
C ALA A 505 -10.71 8.87 -9.81
N CYS A 506 -9.93 9.79 -10.39
CA CYS A 506 -10.43 11.06 -10.92
C CYS A 506 -11.51 10.85 -11.99
N ASP A 507 -11.29 9.93 -12.92
CA ASP A 507 -12.25 9.64 -13.99
C ASP A 507 -13.53 8.98 -13.48
N LEU A 508 -13.44 8.10 -12.48
CA LEU A 508 -14.60 7.53 -11.79
C LEU A 508 -15.41 8.61 -11.04
N ILE A 509 -14.73 9.51 -10.32
CA ILE A 509 -15.38 10.59 -9.59
C ILE A 509 -16.03 11.59 -10.53
N ASN A 510 -15.46 11.80 -11.72
CA ASN A 510 -16.05 12.67 -12.72
C ASN A 510 -17.45 12.18 -13.19
N ASP A 511 -17.74 10.88 -13.11
CA ASP A 511 -19.04 10.31 -13.50
C ASP A 511 -20.20 10.79 -12.61
N ILE A 512 -19.96 11.17 -11.34
CA ILE A 512 -21.02 11.67 -10.46
C ILE A 512 -21.44 13.11 -10.80
N GLY A 513 -20.59 13.86 -11.52
CA GLY A 513 -20.81 15.28 -11.83
C GLY A 513 -20.65 16.24 -10.63
N GLU A 514 -20.20 17.46 -10.91
CA GLU A 514 -19.96 18.48 -9.88
C GLU A 514 -21.25 19.07 -9.28
N ASN A 515 -22.35 19.04 -10.04
CA ASN A 515 -23.63 19.62 -9.64
C ASN A 515 -24.51 18.69 -8.78
N THR A 516 -24.17 17.41 -8.71
CA THR A 516 -24.93 16.42 -7.93
C THR A 516 -24.83 16.75 -6.45
N GLN A 517 -25.97 16.92 -5.81
CA GLN A 517 -26.03 17.32 -4.41
C GLN A 517 -25.70 16.16 -3.48
N LEU A 518 -24.90 16.43 -2.43
CA LEU A 518 -24.68 15.50 -1.33
C LEU A 518 -26.01 14.98 -0.76
N ASN A 519 -26.05 13.68 -0.41
CA ASN A 519 -27.22 12.95 0.09
C ASN A 519 -28.41 12.81 -0.88
N SER A 520 -28.31 13.34 -2.11
CA SER A 520 -29.32 13.03 -3.14
C SER A 520 -29.32 11.53 -3.44
N ALA A 521 -30.47 11.02 -3.91
CA ALA A 521 -30.59 9.60 -4.28
C ALA A 521 -29.55 9.20 -5.34
N GLU A 522 -29.25 10.10 -6.28
CA GLU A 522 -28.21 9.92 -7.29
C GLU A 522 -26.82 9.74 -6.66
N PHE A 523 -26.44 10.62 -5.72
CA PHE A 523 -25.15 10.56 -5.04
C PHE A 523 -24.98 9.27 -4.23
N VAL A 524 -26.01 8.93 -3.46
CA VAL A 524 -26.02 7.72 -2.63
C VAL A 524 -25.96 6.47 -3.51
N ASN A 525 -26.73 6.43 -4.61
CA ASN A 525 -26.69 5.31 -5.57
C ASN A 525 -25.32 5.16 -6.23
N PHE A 526 -24.63 6.27 -6.54
CA PHE A 526 -23.25 6.24 -7.03
C PHE A 526 -22.29 5.59 -6.02
N CYS A 527 -22.37 6.00 -4.75
CA CYS A 527 -21.53 5.44 -3.68
C CYS A 527 -21.83 3.95 -3.45
N LYS A 528 -23.11 3.55 -3.42
CA LYS A 528 -23.52 2.14 -3.30
C LYS A 528 -23.06 1.31 -4.50
N LYS A 529 -23.12 1.86 -5.72
CA LYS A 529 -22.57 1.23 -6.92
C LYS A 529 -21.06 1.03 -6.80
N PHE A 530 -20.32 2.01 -6.27
CA PHE A 530 -18.87 1.88 -6.06
C PHE A 530 -18.56 0.79 -5.03
N LYS A 531 -19.27 0.78 -3.90
CA LYS A 531 -19.17 -0.30 -2.90
C LYS A 531 -19.36 -1.68 -3.54
N ASN A 532 -20.45 -1.86 -4.28
CA ASN A 532 -20.78 -3.16 -4.88
C ASN A 532 -19.80 -3.59 -5.98
N CYS A 533 -19.29 -2.65 -6.78
CA CYS A 533 -18.39 -2.96 -7.89
C CYS A 533 -16.92 -3.10 -7.47
N TYR A 534 -16.44 -2.25 -6.56
CA TYR A 534 -15.03 -2.16 -6.18
C TYR A 534 -14.76 -2.74 -4.80
N LEU A 535 -15.47 -2.27 -3.75
CA LEU A 535 -15.13 -2.64 -2.36
C LEU A 535 -15.47 -4.09 -2.03
N LEU A 536 -16.62 -4.61 -2.50
CA LEU A 536 -17.01 -6.00 -2.26
C LEU A 536 -16.22 -6.98 -3.13
N ALA A 537 -15.93 -6.60 -4.39
CA ALA A 537 -15.26 -7.48 -5.34
C ALA A 537 -13.77 -7.65 -5.02
N ASP A 538 -13.06 -6.58 -4.64
CA ASP A 538 -11.62 -6.63 -4.35
C ASP A 538 -10.84 -7.35 -5.48
N GLY A 539 -9.92 -8.29 -5.20
CA GLY A 539 -9.22 -9.05 -6.25
C GLY A 539 -10.03 -10.18 -6.91
N SER A 540 -11.34 -10.34 -6.62
CA SER A 540 -12.19 -11.39 -7.22
C SER A 540 -12.68 -11.06 -8.64
N MET A 541 -12.32 -9.89 -9.17
CA MET A 541 -12.56 -9.49 -10.55
C MET A 541 -11.32 -8.75 -11.09
N LYS A 542 -11.08 -8.78 -12.40
CA LYS A 542 -10.00 -7.99 -12.99
C LYS A 542 -10.34 -6.51 -12.95
N GLN A 543 -9.37 -5.65 -12.66
CA GLN A 543 -9.62 -4.21 -12.45
C GLN A 543 -10.15 -3.51 -13.70
N LEU A 544 -9.72 -3.92 -14.90
CA LEU A 544 -10.28 -3.38 -16.15
C LEU A 544 -11.75 -3.78 -16.35
N GLU A 545 -12.14 -4.98 -15.94
CA GLU A 545 -13.53 -5.44 -16.00
C GLU A 545 -14.40 -4.73 -14.96
N MET A 546 -13.87 -4.49 -13.75
CA MET A 546 -14.51 -3.64 -12.75
C MET A 546 -14.72 -2.23 -13.27
N TYR A 547 -13.69 -1.62 -13.86
CA TYR A 547 -13.78 -0.29 -14.46
C TYR A 547 -14.87 -0.24 -15.55
N ARG A 548 -14.89 -1.20 -16.48
CA ARG A 548 -15.93 -1.30 -17.51
C ARG A 548 -17.32 -1.47 -16.90
N SER A 549 -17.45 -2.29 -15.87
CA SER A 549 -18.72 -2.54 -15.19
C SER A 549 -19.25 -1.28 -14.50
N PHE A 550 -18.36 -0.50 -13.87
CA PHE A 550 -18.71 0.74 -13.19
C PHE A 550 -18.92 1.90 -14.17
N ALA A 551 -17.88 2.29 -14.92
CA ALA A 551 -17.86 3.48 -15.75
C ALA A 551 -18.62 3.31 -17.09
N LYS A 552 -18.96 2.06 -17.47
CA LYS A 552 -19.60 1.73 -18.76
C LYS A 552 -18.80 2.22 -19.97
N ARG A 553 -17.47 2.24 -19.83
CA ARG A 553 -16.49 2.71 -20.84
C ARG A 553 -15.31 1.72 -20.94
N GLU A 554 -14.63 1.72 -22.08
CA GLU A 554 -13.52 0.78 -22.35
C GLU A 554 -12.20 1.14 -21.66
N SER A 555 -11.95 2.43 -21.41
CA SER A 555 -10.69 2.90 -20.80
C SER A 555 -10.91 4.22 -20.04
N PRO A 556 -10.04 4.52 -19.04
CA PRO A 556 -10.10 5.76 -18.28
C PRO A 556 -9.64 6.98 -19.09
N SER A 557 -10.23 8.13 -18.81
CA SER A 557 -9.82 9.42 -19.39
C SER A 557 -8.88 10.19 -18.47
N VAL A 558 -7.77 10.70 -19.01
CA VAL A 558 -6.82 11.54 -18.26
C VAL A 558 -7.36 12.96 -18.00
N ASN A 559 -8.41 13.39 -18.70
CA ASN A 559 -8.90 14.78 -18.62
C ASN A 559 -9.39 15.14 -17.21
N ALA A 560 -10.10 14.22 -16.55
CA ALA A 560 -10.57 14.43 -15.18
C ALA A 560 -9.41 14.67 -14.22
N PHE A 561 -8.33 13.88 -14.36
CA PHE A 561 -7.11 14.06 -13.58
C PHE A 561 -6.44 15.41 -13.86
N LEU A 562 -6.30 15.81 -15.13
CA LEU A 562 -5.70 17.10 -15.48
C LEU A 562 -6.48 18.29 -14.91
N ASN A 563 -7.81 18.20 -14.87
CA ASN A 563 -8.68 19.22 -14.30
C ASN A 563 -8.59 19.22 -12.76
N LEU A 564 -8.80 18.06 -12.12
CA LEU A 564 -8.82 17.95 -10.66
C LEU A 564 -7.45 18.25 -10.04
N ARG A 565 -6.35 17.88 -10.70
CA ARG A 565 -4.98 18.20 -10.25
C ARG A 565 -4.44 19.54 -10.77
N ARG A 566 -5.30 20.41 -11.33
CA ARG A 566 -4.96 21.79 -11.75
C ARG A 566 -3.77 21.86 -12.73
N LEU A 567 -3.64 20.84 -13.57
CA LEU A 567 -2.61 20.74 -14.60
C LEU A 567 -3.04 21.37 -15.93
N MET A 568 -4.34 21.57 -16.15
CA MET A 568 -4.85 22.41 -17.23
C MET A 568 -5.01 23.85 -16.76
N MET A 569 -4.53 24.82 -17.54
CA MET A 569 -4.88 26.22 -17.34
C MET A 569 -6.40 26.36 -17.49
N VAL A 570 -7.08 26.72 -16.41
CA VAL A 570 -8.33 27.47 -16.53
C VAL A 570 -7.88 28.85 -17.00
N PHE A 571 -8.07 29.15 -18.28
CA PHE A 571 -8.19 30.56 -18.67
C PHE A 571 -9.40 31.07 -17.90
N ILE A 572 -9.16 31.74 -16.78
CA ILE A 572 -10.15 32.65 -16.21
C ILE A 572 -10.23 33.77 -17.26
N GLN A 573 -11.20 33.67 -18.16
CA GLN A 573 -11.60 34.77 -19.04
C GLN A 573 -12.47 35.75 -18.26
#